data_AF-X6PFR0-F1
#
_entry.id   AF-X6PFR0-F1
#
_cell.length_a   1.000
_cell.length_b   1.000
_cell.length_c   1.000
_cell.angle_alpha   90.00
_cell.angle_beta   90.00
_cell.angle_gamma   90.00
#
_symmetry.space_group_name_H-M   'P 1'
#
loop_
_entity.id
_entity.type
_entity.pdbx_description
1 polymer ?
#
loop_
_entity_poly.entity_id
_entity_poly.type
_entity_poly.pdbx_seq_one_letter_code
_entity_poly.pdbx_strand_id
1 'polypeptide(L)'
;MESKSKQMNLGFCHCTLMNENCCDEKCENRLSKIECDDSICHWTNQCTNRRFQKREWCKCEIRKTKKKGFGLFSLQKIKCGDFVTEYVGEIIDMEECQKRLKKTEYQRRNKCYIIELEKNLFIDATKKGNIGRFVNHSCDPNCQTSKWFRL
;
A
#
# COMPACT_ATOMS: atom_id res chain seq x y z
N MET A 1 2.44 27.49 -32.60
CA MET A 1 1.48 26.43 -32.27
C MET A 1 1.68 26.10 -30.81
N GLU A 2 0.88 26.71 -29.94
CA GLU A 2 1.00 26.56 -28.48
C GLU A 2 0.61 25.14 -28.06
N SER A 3 1.59 24.40 -27.54
CA SER A 3 1.35 23.15 -26.83
C SER A 3 0.70 23.46 -25.49
N LYS A 4 -0.63 23.48 -25.45
CA LYS A 4 -1.39 23.53 -24.19
C LYS A 4 -1.03 22.30 -23.37
N SER A 5 -0.28 22.52 -22.30
CA SER A 5 -0.12 21.57 -21.20
C SER A 5 -1.52 21.21 -20.71
N LYS A 6 -1.95 19.97 -20.99
CA LYS A 6 -3.15 19.40 -20.37
C LYS A 6 -2.83 19.28 -18.89
N GLN A 7 -3.24 20.27 -18.10
CA GLN A 7 -3.21 20.18 -16.65
C GLN A 7 -4.16 19.03 -16.30
N MET A 8 -3.61 17.84 -16.10
CA MET A 8 -4.37 16.71 -15.58
C MET A 8 -4.88 17.14 -14.22
N ASN A 9 -6.19 17.33 -14.10
CA ASN A 9 -6.86 17.50 -12.82
C ASN A 9 -6.67 16.21 -12.02
N LEU A 10 -5.57 16.09 -11.28
CA LEU A 10 -5.32 14.95 -10.41
C LEU A 10 -6.49 14.86 -9.41
N GLY A 11 -7.16 13.70 -9.38
CA GLY A 11 -8.13 13.37 -8.34
C GLY A 11 -9.61 13.40 -8.69
N PHE A 12 -9.98 13.95 -9.85
CA PHE A 12 -11.37 13.87 -10.30
C PHE A 12 -11.62 12.52 -10.99
N CYS A 13 -12.46 11.67 -10.40
CA CYS A 13 -13.00 10.51 -11.11
C CYS A 13 -14.31 10.87 -11.82
N HIS A 14 -14.51 10.38 -13.04
CA HIS A 14 -15.75 10.55 -13.80
C HIS A 14 -16.83 9.49 -13.48
N CYS A 15 -16.74 8.82 -12.33
CA CYS A 15 -17.72 7.82 -11.92
C CYS A 15 -19.06 8.50 -11.58
N THR A 16 -20.15 8.06 -12.21
CA THR A 16 -21.51 8.56 -11.98
C THR A 16 -22.36 7.55 -11.22
N LEU A 17 -23.49 7.99 -10.66
CA LEU A 17 -24.47 7.16 -9.95
C LEU A 17 -25.23 6.18 -10.88
N MET A 18 -25.01 6.25 -12.20
CA MET A 18 -25.59 5.32 -13.17
C MET A 18 -24.79 4.02 -13.27
N ASN A 19 -23.57 3.98 -12.74
CA ASN A 19 -22.80 2.73 -12.64
C ASN A 19 -23.33 1.93 -11.45
N GLU A 20 -23.71 0.66 -11.68
CA GLU A 20 -24.26 -0.23 -10.65
C GLU A 20 -23.32 -0.40 -9.44
N ASN A 21 -22.00 -0.24 -9.66
CA ASN A 21 -20.99 -0.37 -8.62
C ASN A 21 -20.16 0.91 -8.46
N CYS A 22 -20.04 1.34 -7.21
CA CYS A 22 -19.34 2.54 -6.82
C CYS A 22 -17.81 2.42 -7.01
N CYS A 23 -17.23 3.29 -7.85
CA CYS A 23 -15.78 3.40 -8.12
C CYS A 23 -15.06 2.05 -8.14
N ASP A 24 -15.60 1.10 -8.91
CA ASP A 24 -15.10 -0.26 -9.06
C ASP A 24 -13.83 -0.30 -9.92
N GLU A 25 -13.53 -1.45 -10.54
CA GLU A 25 -12.38 -1.66 -11.40
C GLU A 25 -12.30 -0.71 -12.60
N LYS A 26 -13.41 -0.05 -12.98
CA LYS A 26 -13.45 0.90 -14.11
C LYS A 26 -13.18 2.36 -13.70
N CYS A 27 -12.99 2.64 -12.41
CA CYS A 27 -12.70 3.99 -11.95
C CYS A 27 -11.33 4.48 -12.44
N GLU A 28 -11.27 5.63 -13.12
CA GLU A 28 -10.02 6.21 -13.64
C GLU A 28 -8.95 6.44 -12.56
N ASN A 29 -9.35 6.96 -11.39
CA ASN A 29 -8.45 7.12 -10.25
C ASN A 29 -7.90 5.76 -9.79
N ARG A 30 -8.76 4.74 -9.69
CA ARG A 30 -8.35 3.38 -9.30
C ARG A 30 -7.37 2.77 -10.30
N LEU A 31 -7.66 2.89 -11.61
CA LEU A 31 -6.78 2.43 -12.68
C LEU A 31 -5.41 3.14 -12.64
N SER A 32 -5.41 4.42 -12.25
CA SER A 32 -4.21 5.24 -12.07
C SER A 32 -3.52 5.05 -10.72
N LYS A 33 -4.03 4.16 -9.85
CA LYS A 33 -3.54 3.91 -8.49
C LYS A 33 -3.56 5.16 -7.60
N ILE A 34 -4.60 5.96 -7.74
CA ILE A 34 -4.88 7.16 -6.95
C ILE A 34 -6.18 6.89 -6.18
N GLU A 35 -6.21 7.15 -4.87
CA GLU A 35 -7.47 7.12 -4.12
C GLU A 35 -8.39 8.28 -4.52
N CYS A 36 -9.70 8.06 -4.46
CA CYS A 36 -10.64 9.14 -4.61
C CYS A 36 -10.67 10.02 -3.35
N ASP A 37 -10.98 11.29 -3.54
CA ASP A 37 -11.26 12.26 -2.47
C ASP A 37 -12.79 12.31 -2.21
N ASP A 38 -13.24 12.44 -0.95
CA ASP A 38 -14.68 12.51 -0.65
C ASP A 38 -15.34 13.80 -1.08
N SER A 39 -14.62 14.92 -1.01
CA SER A 39 -15.12 16.22 -1.40
C SER A 39 -15.33 16.33 -2.91
N ILE A 40 -14.64 15.50 -3.70
CA ILE A 40 -14.66 15.51 -5.16
C ILE A 40 -15.50 14.37 -5.74
N CYS A 41 -15.44 13.17 -5.17
CA CYS A 41 -16.13 12.01 -5.72
C CYS A 41 -17.65 12.11 -5.53
N HIS A 42 -18.42 11.95 -6.62
CA HIS A 42 -19.89 11.92 -6.57
C HIS A 42 -20.47 10.89 -5.58
N TRP A 43 -19.73 9.81 -5.31
CA TRP A 43 -20.13 8.76 -4.38
C TRP A 43 -19.75 9.03 -2.92
N THR A 44 -18.96 10.08 -2.65
CA THR A 44 -18.59 10.56 -1.31
C THR A 44 -18.14 9.42 -0.36
N ASN A 45 -18.96 9.11 0.65
CA ASN A 45 -18.72 8.08 1.65
C ASN A 45 -18.96 6.66 1.13
N GLN A 46 -19.72 6.49 0.04
CA GLN A 46 -19.95 5.18 -0.58
C GLN A 46 -18.79 4.75 -1.49
N CYS A 47 -17.86 5.67 -1.81
CA CYS A 47 -16.68 5.39 -2.63
C CYS A 47 -15.86 4.21 -2.10
N THR A 48 -15.70 3.17 -2.94
CA THR A 48 -14.88 1.98 -2.63
C THR A 48 -13.40 2.19 -2.96
N ASN A 49 -13.02 3.30 -3.60
CA ASN A 49 -11.63 3.63 -3.94
C ASN A 49 -10.98 4.54 -2.88
N ARG A 50 -11.24 4.24 -1.61
CA ARG A 50 -10.81 5.02 -0.42
C ARG A 50 -10.36 4.11 0.74
N ARG A 51 -9.85 2.93 0.42
CA ARG A 51 -9.54 1.86 1.40
C ARG A 51 -8.40 2.23 2.36
N PHE A 52 -7.41 3.01 1.91
CA PHE A 52 -6.33 3.54 2.77
C PHE A 52 -6.91 4.59 3.72
N GLN A 53 -7.66 5.58 3.20
CA GLN A 53 -8.37 6.59 4.00
C GLN A 53 -9.28 5.98 5.07
N LYS A 54 -10.10 4.98 4.69
CA LYS A 54 -11.06 4.30 5.56
C LYS A 54 -10.45 3.20 6.43
N ARG A 55 -9.17 2.85 6.22
CA ARG A 55 -8.48 1.76 6.93
C ARG A 55 -9.19 0.42 6.79
N GLU A 56 -9.65 0.13 5.57
CA GLU A 56 -10.38 -1.10 5.22
C GLU A 56 -9.39 -2.18 4.75
N TRP A 57 -8.78 -2.87 5.71
CA TRP A 57 -7.82 -3.95 5.47
C TRP A 57 -8.49 -5.32 5.42
N CYS A 58 -7.81 -6.29 4.81
CA CYS A 58 -8.16 -7.69 4.99
C CYS A 58 -7.96 -8.11 6.46
N LYS A 59 -8.88 -8.92 7.00
CA LYS A 59 -8.72 -9.54 8.31
C LYS A 59 -7.58 -10.55 8.25
N CYS A 60 -6.49 -10.27 8.96
CA CYS A 60 -5.30 -11.10 8.98
C CYS A 60 -4.84 -11.33 10.42
N GLU A 61 -4.07 -12.41 10.63
CA GLU A 61 -3.39 -12.69 11.89
C GLU A 61 -1.93 -13.10 11.69
N ILE A 62 -1.15 -12.94 12.75
CA ILE A 62 0.28 -13.25 12.75
C ILE A 62 0.47 -14.63 13.38
N ARG A 63 1.05 -15.57 12.64
CA ARG A 63 1.35 -16.91 13.14
C ARG A 63 2.84 -17.22 13.04
N LYS A 64 3.36 -18.02 13.99
CA LYS A 64 4.73 -18.54 13.91
C LYS A 64 4.80 -19.63 12.85
N THR A 65 5.77 -19.53 11.94
CA THR A 65 6.07 -20.52 10.90
C THR A 65 7.23 -21.42 11.33
N LYS A 66 7.38 -22.57 10.66
CA LYS A 66 8.45 -23.54 10.99
C LYS A 66 9.86 -23.01 10.75
N LYS A 67 10.08 -22.23 9.70
CA LYS A 67 11.44 -21.83 9.24
C LYS A 67 11.64 -20.33 9.01
N LYS A 68 10.57 -19.57 8.74
CA LYS A 68 10.66 -18.15 8.34
C LYS A 68 10.34 -17.20 9.49
N GLY A 69 10.32 -17.65 10.74
CA GLY A 69 9.85 -16.84 11.87
C GLY A 69 8.34 -16.61 11.78
N PHE A 70 7.86 -15.40 12.00
CA PHE A 70 6.43 -15.07 11.88
C PHE A 70 5.99 -14.83 10.43
N GLY A 71 4.71 -15.08 10.15
CA GLY A 71 4.05 -14.81 8.87
C GLY A 71 2.65 -14.22 9.06
N LEU A 72 2.18 -13.46 8.07
CA LEU A 72 0.83 -12.93 8.01
C LEU A 72 -0.10 -13.91 7.27
N PHE A 73 -1.24 -14.26 7.88
CA PHE A 73 -2.21 -15.21 7.33
C PHE A 73 -3.59 -14.56 7.28
N SER A 74 -4.32 -14.73 6.17
CA SER A 74 -5.69 -14.25 6.05
C SER A 74 -6.67 -15.08 6.91
N LEU A 75 -7.63 -14.39 7.52
CA LEU A 75 -8.79 -14.95 8.21
C LEU A 75 -10.06 -14.97 7.33
N GLN A 76 -9.94 -14.50 6.10
CA GLN A 76 -11.04 -14.43 5.13
C GLN A 76 -10.59 -14.92 3.73
N LYS A 77 -11.56 -15.23 2.87
CA LYS A 77 -11.27 -15.39 1.43
C LYS A 77 -10.93 -14.01 0.84
N ILE A 78 -9.91 -13.97 -0.01
CA ILE A 78 -9.43 -12.77 -0.69
C ILE A 78 -9.56 -13.03 -2.19
N LYS A 79 -10.24 -12.15 -2.92
CA LYS A 79 -10.32 -12.22 -4.39
C LYS A 79 -9.08 -11.60 -5.02
N CYS A 80 -8.77 -11.98 -6.25
CA CYS A 80 -7.71 -11.33 -7.00
C CYS A 80 -8.03 -9.82 -7.14
N GLY A 81 -7.05 -8.95 -6.88
CA GLY A 81 -7.23 -7.50 -6.91
C GLY A 81 -7.69 -6.86 -5.59
N ASP A 82 -8.05 -7.66 -4.58
CA ASP A 82 -8.41 -7.13 -3.26
C ASP A 82 -7.20 -6.50 -2.55
N PHE A 83 -7.48 -5.46 -1.76
CA PHE A 83 -6.47 -4.80 -0.95
C PHE A 83 -6.28 -5.54 0.38
N VAL A 84 -5.02 -5.89 0.66
CA VAL A 84 -4.68 -6.70 1.84
C VAL A 84 -4.34 -5.83 3.03
N THR A 85 -3.22 -5.09 2.95
CA THR A 85 -2.72 -4.19 4.00
C THR A 85 -1.75 -3.19 3.39
N GLU A 86 -1.57 -2.05 4.03
CA GLU A 86 -0.42 -1.16 3.78
C GLU A 86 0.84 -1.76 4.38
N TYR A 87 1.98 -1.35 3.83
CA TYR A 87 3.29 -1.53 4.45
C TYR A 87 3.70 -0.21 5.11
N VAL A 88 3.49 -0.11 6.42
CA VAL A 88 3.73 1.13 7.19
C VAL A 88 5.03 1.01 7.97
N GLY A 89 5.83 2.09 7.93
CA GLY A 89 7.06 2.24 8.70
C GLY A 89 7.57 3.67 8.66
N GLU A 90 8.78 3.90 9.15
CA GLU A 90 9.43 5.21 9.08
C GLU A 90 9.95 5.45 7.66
N ILE A 91 9.65 6.62 7.08
CA ILE A 91 10.24 7.04 5.81
C ILE A 91 11.65 7.54 6.07
N ILE A 92 12.64 6.93 5.41
CA ILE A 92 14.06 7.28 5.53
C ILE A 92 14.69 7.37 4.16
N ASP A 93 15.73 8.19 4.04
CA ASP A 93 16.54 8.27 2.83
C ASP A 93 17.64 7.19 2.80
N MET A 94 18.43 7.19 1.72
CA MET A 94 19.54 6.26 1.53
C MET A 94 20.62 6.39 2.61
N GLU A 95 20.92 7.60 3.07
CA GLU A 95 21.98 7.83 4.06
C GLU A 95 21.58 7.25 5.43
N GLU A 96 20.36 7.55 5.89
CA GLU A 96 19.84 7.01 7.14
C GLU A 96 19.63 5.50 7.05
N CYS A 97 19.22 4.97 5.89
CA CYS A 97 19.14 3.52 5.65
C CYS A 97 20.51 2.84 5.85
N GLN A 98 21.56 3.35 5.21
CA GLN A 98 22.92 2.82 5.38
C GLN A 98 23.41 2.96 6.83
N LYS A 99 23.14 4.10 7.47
CA LYS A 99 23.51 4.34 8.86
C LYS A 99 22.81 3.35 9.79
N ARG A 100 21.54 3.04 9.58
CA ARG A 100 20.79 2.03 10.36
C ARG A 100 21.35 0.63 10.16
N LEU A 101 21.64 0.23 8.92
CA LEU A 101 22.22 -1.08 8.61
C LEU A 101 23.61 -1.30 9.22
N LYS A 102 24.38 -0.21 9.43
CA LYS A 102 25.69 -0.26 10.12
C LYS A 102 25.57 -0.37 11.64
N LYS A 103 24.42 -0.06 12.25
CA LYS A 103 24.25 -0.16 13.71
C LYS A 103 24.22 -1.63 14.13
N THR A 104 24.98 -1.96 15.18
CA THR A 104 25.07 -3.32 15.72
C THR A 104 23.71 -3.91 16.09
N GLU A 105 22.74 -3.08 16.51
CA GLU A 105 21.37 -3.52 16.79
C GLU A 105 20.69 -4.12 15.54
N TYR A 106 20.86 -3.52 14.37
CA TYR A 106 20.30 -4.03 13.11
C TYR A 106 21.09 -5.24 12.62
N GLN A 107 22.41 -5.24 12.78
CA GLN A 107 23.26 -6.39 12.43
C GLN A 107 22.98 -7.63 13.31
N ARG A 108 22.68 -7.42 14.60
CA ARG A 108 22.28 -8.50 15.53
C ARG A 108 20.84 -8.93 15.33
N ARG A 109 19.99 -8.11 14.71
CA ARG A 109 18.64 -8.53 14.34
C ARG A 109 18.75 -9.50 13.17
N ASN A 110 18.20 -10.70 13.35
CA ASN A 110 18.04 -11.66 12.25
C ASN A 110 17.08 -11.18 11.14
N LYS A 111 16.39 -10.04 11.34
CA LYS A 111 15.40 -9.51 10.39
C LYS A 111 15.42 -7.97 10.38
N CYS A 112 15.67 -7.41 9.20
CA CYS A 112 15.44 -6.01 8.86
C CYS A 112 14.19 -5.91 7.99
N TYR A 113 13.34 -4.93 8.24
CA TYR A 113 12.05 -4.77 7.57
C TYR A 113 12.04 -3.49 6.73
N ILE A 114 12.97 -3.40 5.78
CA ILE A 114 13.18 -2.21 4.94
C ILE A 114 12.75 -2.54 3.51
N ILE A 115 11.91 -1.68 2.93
CA ILE A 115 11.46 -1.77 1.53
C ILE A 115 11.70 -0.42 0.85
N GLU A 116 12.19 -0.44 -0.39
CA GLU A 116 12.32 0.77 -1.21
C GLU A 116 10.93 1.19 -1.74
N LEU A 117 10.55 2.45 -1.50
CA LEU A 117 9.29 3.05 -1.97
C LEU A 117 9.51 3.75 -3.32
N GLU A 118 10.60 4.52 -3.41
CA GLU A 118 11.08 5.23 -4.59
C GLU A 118 12.60 5.29 -4.54
N LYS A 119 13.24 5.75 -5.62
CA LYS A 119 14.70 5.88 -5.67
C LYS A 119 15.21 6.71 -4.48
N ASN A 120 16.07 6.10 -3.67
CA ASN A 120 16.65 6.69 -2.46
C ASN A 120 15.65 6.99 -1.32
N LEU A 121 14.43 6.46 -1.38
CA LEU A 121 13.41 6.63 -0.35
C LEU A 121 12.88 5.27 0.10
N PHE A 122 13.01 4.99 1.39
CA PHE A 122 12.74 3.66 1.97
C PHE A 122 11.72 3.75 3.09
N ILE A 123 10.99 2.66 3.30
CA ILE A 123 10.12 2.44 4.45
C ILE A 123 10.80 1.44 5.38
N ASP A 124 11.23 1.89 6.56
CA ASP A 124 11.78 1.03 7.61
C ASP A 124 10.72 0.70 8.67
N ALA A 125 10.20 -0.53 8.61
CA ALA A 125 9.23 -1.07 9.55
C ALA A 125 9.88 -1.84 10.73
N THR A 126 11.20 -1.74 10.92
CA THR A 126 11.94 -2.56 11.89
C THR A 126 11.62 -2.22 13.35
N LYS A 127 11.48 -0.93 13.65
CA LYS A 127 11.13 -0.45 15.00
C LYS A 127 9.67 -0.03 15.12
N LYS A 128 9.15 0.67 14.11
CA LYS A 128 7.77 1.16 14.05
C LYS A 128 7.14 0.69 12.76
N GLY A 129 6.01 0.02 12.83
CA GLY A 129 5.28 -0.43 11.65
C GLY A 129 4.00 -1.16 12.02
N ASN A 130 3.30 -1.67 11.01
CA ASN A 130 2.05 -2.41 11.19
C ASN A 130 2.26 -3.93 11.01
N ILE A 131 1.17 -4.68 10.86
CA ILE A 131 1.19 -6.14 10.61
C ILE A 131 1.81 -6.51 9.25
N GLY A 132 1.86 -5.57 8.30
CA GLY A 132 2.42 -5.77 6.96
C GLY A 132 3.89 -6.19 6.96
N ARG A 133 4.66 -5.84 8.01
CA ARG A 133 6.05 -6.29 8.17
C ARG A 133 6.22 -7.81 8.28
N PHE A 134 5.13 -8.55 8.56
CA PHE A 134 5.16 -10.01 8.66
C PHE A 134 4.79 -10.73 7.35
N VAL A 135 4.60 -9.99 6.25
CA VAL A 135 4.50 -10.60 4.92
C VAL A 135 5.85 -11.24 4.58
N ASN A 136 5.83 -12.53 4.22
CA ASN A 136 7.02 -13.27 3.89
C ASN A 136 7.30 -13.25 2.38
N HIS A 137 8.57 -13.41 2.02
CA HIS A 137 8.97 -13.65 0.64
C HIS A 137 8.64 -15.10 0.19
N SER A 138 8.21 -15.22 -1.06
CA SER A 138 8.02 -16.46 -1.82
C SER A 138 8.46 -16.24 -3.26
N CYS A 139 9.11 -17.23 -3.88
CA CYS A 139 9.41 -17.23 -5.32
C CYS A 139 8.17 -17.49 -6.17
N ASP A 140 7.14 -18.10 -5.58
CA ASP A 140 5.79 -18.25 -6.13
C ASP A 140 4.82 -17.48 -5.22
N PRO A 141 4.67 -16.15 -5.42
CA PRO A 141 3.91 -15.30 -4.53
C PRO A 141 2.41 -15.34 -4.83
N ASN A 142 1.59 -15.05 -3.81
CA ASN A 142 0.13 -14.92 -3.92
C ASN A 142 -0.37 -13.47 -3.71
N CYS A 143 0.55 -12.53 -3.54
CA CYS A 143 0.30 -11.11 -3.34
C CYS A 143 1.42 -10.31 -3.98
N GLN A 144 1.14 -9.06 -4.36
CA GLN A 144 2.13 -8.13 -4.88
C GLN A 144 2.09 -6.80 -4.13
N THR A 145 3.22 -6.11 -4.07
CA THR A 145 3.26 -4.73 -3.62
C THR A 145 2.89 -3.80 -4.78
N SER A 146 2.18 -2.72 -4.48
CA SER A 146 1.88 -1.68 -5.46
C SER A 146 1.94 -0.33 -4.77
N LYS A 147 2.57 0.65 -5.42
CA LYS A 147 2.53 2.04 -5.00
C LYS A 147 1.17 2.64 -5.32
N TRP A 148 0.62 3.40 -4.38
CA TRP A 148 -0.64 4.13 -4.51
C TRP A 148 -0.44 5.57 -4.01
N PHE A 149 -1.15 6.51 -4.61
CA PHE A 149 -1.20 7.88 -4.16
C PHE A 149 -2.52 8.13 -3.44
N ARG A 150 -2.42 8.64 -2.22
CA ARG A 150 -3.56 9.14 -1.48
C ARG A 150 -3.68 10.64 -1.74
N LEU A 151 -4.88 11.08 -2.09
CA LEU A 151 -5.23 12.49 -2.18
C LEU A 151 -5.71 13.01 -0.83
#